data_AF-A0A2D8AKJ4-F1
#
_entry.id   AF-A0A2D8AKJ4-F1
#
_cell.length_a   1.000
_cell.length_b   1.000
_cell.length_c   1.000
_cell.angle_alpha   90.00
_cell.angle_beta   90.00
_cell.angle_gamma   90.00
#
_symmetry.space_group_name_H-M   'P 1'
#
loop_
_entity.id
_entity.type
_entity.pdbx_description
1 polymer ?
#
loop_
_entity_poly.entity_id
_entity_poly.type
_entity_poly.pdbx_seq_one_letter_code
_entity_poly.pdbx_strand_id
1 'polypeptide(L)' 'MRATPPACILLKPETSDALVDTVLRDHSPRRITLDVLGRDVSGGTSAYHQLLELLIDGFATCVN' A
#
# COMPACT_ATOMS: atom_id res chain seq x y z
N MET A 1 -9.69 17.24 -18.09
CA MET A 1 -10.30 16.81 -16.81
C MET A 1 -9.19 16.78 -15.77
N ARG A 2 -9.30 17.52 -14.66
CA ARG A 2 -8.38 17.32 -13.52
C ARG A 2 -8.86 16.08 -12.78
N ALA A 3 -8.00 15.06 -12.66
CA ALA A 3 -8.30 13.89 -11.86
C ALA A 3 -8.51 14.33 -10.41
N THR A 4 -9.55 13.81 -9.75
CA THR A 4 -9.71 14.01 -8.32
C THR A 4 -8.52 13.38 -7.62
N PRO A 5 -7.83 14.11 -6.72
CA PRO A 5 -6.72 13.56 -5.97
C PRO A 5 -7.18 12.34 -5.16
N PRO A 6 -6.42 11.24 -5.14
CA PRO A 6 -6.80 10.07 -4.37
C PRO A 6 -6.77 10.40 -2.86
N ALA A 7 -7.65 9.79 -2.09
CA ALA A 7 -7.65 9.91 -0.62
C ALA A 7 -6.56 9.06 0.05
N CYS A 8 -6.10 8.02 -0.65
CA CYS A 8 -5.05 7.12 -0.19
C CYS A 8 -4.22 6.58 -1.37
N ILE A 9 -2.96 6.26 -1.10
CA ILE A 9 -2.06 5.59 -2.04
C ILE A 9 -1.46 4.34 -1.38
N LEU A 10 -1.24 3.32 -2.20
CA LEU A 10 -0.57 2.08 -1.83
C LEU A 10 0.87 2.13 -2.32
N LEU A 11 1.80 1.93 -1.40
CA LEU A 11 3.24 1.95 -1.65
C LEU A 11 3.82 0.57 -1.42
N LYS A 12 4.83 0.20 -2.22
CA LYS A 12 5.66 -0.96 -1.89
C LYS A 12 6.68 -0.56 -0.81
N PRO A 13 7.16 -1.49 0.04
CA PRO A 13 8.12 -1.14 1.08
C PRO A 13 9.42 -0.51 0.58
N GLU A 14 9.85 -0.83 -0.64
CA GLU A 14 11.04 -0.24 -1.29
C GLU A 14 10.77 1.07 -2.03
N THR A 15 9.58 1.66 -1.89
CA THR A 15 9.24 2.91 -2.56
C THR A 15 10.01 4.09 -1.94
N SER A 16 10.57 4.96 -2.79
CA SER A 16 11.24 6.18 -2.33
C SER A 16 10.23 7.26 -1.95
N ASP A 17 10.28 7.74 -0.72
CA ASP A 17 9.45 8.85 -0.24
C ASP A 17 9.63 10.13 -1.06
N ALA A 18 10.87 10.46 -1.44
CA ALA A 18 11.16 11.64 -2.24
C ALA A 18 10.44 11.59 -3.60
N LEU A 19 10.37 10.42 -4.25
CA LEU A 19 9.63 10.27 -5.50
C LEU A 19 8.12 10.41 -5.28
N VAL A 20 7.59 9.82 -4.20
CA VAL A 20 6.18 9.96 -3.83
C VAL A 20 5.81 11.43 -3.61
N ASP A 21 6.64 12.18 -2.89
CA ASP A 21 6.42 13.59 -2.61
C ASP A 21 6.40 14.44 -3.90
N THR A 22 7.21 14.09 -4.90
CA THR A 22 7.19 14.80 -6.21
C THR A 22 5.90 14.63 -7.00
N VAL A 23 5.22 13.49 -6.84
CA VAL A 23 3.96 13.17 -7.52
C VAL A 23 2.79 13.82 -6.78
N LEU A 24 2.82 13.79 -5.45
CA LEU A 24 1.74 14.28 -4.63
C LEU A 24 1.72 15.82 -4.52
N ARG A 25 2.89 16.46 -4.56
CA ARG A 25 3.13 17.92 -4.49
C ARG A 25 2.35 18.63 -3.38
N ASP A 26 1.09 18.97 -3.65
CA ASP A 26 0.19 19.75 -2.80
C ASP A 26 -0.89 18.90 -2.11
N HIS A 27 -0.87 17.59 -2.33
CA HIS A 27 -1.83 16.65 -1.77
C HIS A 27 -1.13 15.75 -0.76
N SER A 28 -1.84 15.42 0.31
CA SER A 28 -1.34 14.51 1.36
C SER A 28 -2.32 13.35 1.55
N PRO A 29 -2.48 12.46 0.56
CA PRO A 29 -3.23 11.22 0.76
C PRO A 29 -2.61 10.40 1.89
N ARG A 30 -3.45 9.60 2.55
CA ARG A 30 -2.96 8.56 3.45
C ARG A 30 -2.05 7.61 2.68
N ARG A 31 -0.94 7.22 3.28
CA ARG A 31 0.02 6.30 2.68
C ARG A 31 -0.09 4.97 3.40
N ILE A 32 -0.36 3.90 2.66
CA ILE A 32 -0.37 2.54 3.18
C ILE A 32 0.75 1.77 2.47
N THR A 33 1.63 1.16 3.25
CA THR A 33 2.68 0.30 2.73
C THR A 33 2.16 -1.12 2.64
N LEU A 34 2.22 -1.72 1.45
CA LEU A 34 1.72 -3.05 1.15
C LEU A 34 2.84 -3.93 0.60
N ASP A 35 3.24 -4.95 1.37
CA ASP A 35 4.26 -5.90 0.92
C ASP A 35 3.66 -7.06 0.13
N VAL A 36 3.50 -6.84 -1.17
CA VAL A 36 2.95 -7.85 -2.10
C VAL A 36 3.80 -9.10 -2.24
N LEU A 37 5.05 -9.07 -1.77
CA LEU A 37 5.96 -10.20 -1.79
C LEU A 37 5.92 -11.04 -0.50
N GLY A 38 5.22 -10.57 0.54
CA GLY A 38 5.08 -11.30 1.80
C GLY A 38 6.40 -11.59 2.51
N ARG A 39 7.37 -10.67 2.48
CA ARG A 39 8.67 -10.83 3.14
C ARG A 39 8.53 -11.07 4.64
N ASP A 40 7.50 -10.50 5.25
CA ASP A 40 7.20 -10.64 6.68
C ASP A 40 6.21 -11.79 6.99
N VAL A 41 5.75 -12.52 5.97
CA VAL A 41 4.87 -13.67 6.15
C VAL A 41 5.71 -14.88 6.54
N SER A 42 5.44 -15.42 7.73
CA SER A 42 6.09 -16.65 8.18
C SER A 42 5.71 -17.83 7.30
N GLY A 43 6.68 -18.68 6.97
CA GLY A 43 6.44 -19.89 6.18
C GLY A 43 5.51 -20.89 6.89
N GLY A 44 4.79 -21.69 6.12
CA GLY A 44 3.88 -22.72 6.64
C GLY A 44 2.73 -23.01 5.68
N THR A 45 1.89 -23.97 6.05
CA THR A 45 0.72 -24.39 5.24
C THR A 45 -0.33 -23.28 5.08
N SER A 46 -0.35 -22.31 5.98
CA SER A 46 -1.25 -21.14 5.94
C SER A 46 -0.62 -19.86 5.37
N ALA A 47 0.65 -19.88 4.97
CA ALA A 47 1.39 -18.66 4.60
C ALA A 47 0.74 -17.89 3.44
N TYR A 48 0.28 -18.61 2.40
CA TYR A 48 -0.39 -17.96 1.28
C TYR A 48 -1.74 -17.34 1.67
N HIS A 49 -2.49 -17.99 2.57
CA HIS A 49 -3.73 -17.43 3.09
C HIS A 49 -3.47 -16.17 3.91
N GLN A 50 -2.48 -16.19 4.79
CA GLN A 50 -2.06 -15.02 5.57
C GLN A 50 -1.60 -13.86 4.68
N LEU A 51 -0.88 -14.15 3.58
CA LEU A 51 -0.54 -13.12 2.60
C LEU A 51 -1.80 -12.48 2.01
N LEU A 52 -2.80 -13.27 1.60
CA LEU A 52 -4.05 -12.74 1.07
C LEU A 52 -4.82 -11.89 2.09
N GLU A 53 -4.88 -12.31 3.35
CA GLU A 53 -5.50 -11.54 4.43
C GLU A 53 -4.81 -10.17 4.61
N LEU A 54 -3.47 -10.14 4.69
CA LEU A 54 -2.70 -8.90 4.79
C LEU A 54 -2.91 -7.97 3.59
N LEU A 55 -3.03 -8.54 2.38
CA LEU A 55 -3.33 -7.76 1.19
C LEU A 55 -4.72 -7.14 1.27
N ILE A 56 -5.74 -7.94 1.58
CA ILE A 56 -7.13 -7.49 1.70
C ILE A 56 -7.24 -6.36 2.75
N ASP A 57 -6.61 -6.53 3.91
CA ASP A 57 -6.62 -5.54 4.99
C ASP A 57 -5.93 -4.23 4.57
N GLY A 58 -4.79 -4.32 3.87
CA GLY A 58 -4.08 -3.16 3.35
C GLY A 58 -4.91 -2.37 2.33
N PHE A 59 -5.59 -3.06 1.41
CA PHE A 59 -6.52 -2.42 0.47
C PHE A 59 -7.73 -1.81 1.18
N ALA A 60 -8.35 -2.54 2.11
CA ALA A 60 -9.51 -2.07 2.87
C ALA A 60 -9.19 -0.83 3.70
N THR A 61 -8.01 -0.78 4.32
CA THR A 61 -7.53 0.40 5.08
C THR A 61 -7.34 1.62 4.18
N CYS A 62 -7.00 1.42 2.91
CA CYS A 62 -6.78 2.51 1.97
C CYS A 62 -8.10 3.08 1.43
N VAL A 63 -9.09 2.21 1.18
CA VAL A 63 -10.40 2.57 0.61
C VAL A 63 -11.34 3.18 1.66
N ASN A 64 -11.28 2.72 2.92
CA ASN A 64 -12.12 3.22 4.02
C ASN A 64 -11.45 4.36 4.78
#